data_AF-A0A537YBT3-F1
#
_entry.id   AF-A0A537YBT3-F1
#
_cell.length_a   1.000
_cell.length_b   1.000
_cell.length_c   1.000
_cell.angle_alpha   90.00
_cell.angle_beta   90.00
_cell.angle_gamma   90.00
#
_symmetry.space_group_name_H-M   'P 1'
#
loop_
_entity.id
_entity.type
_entity.pdbx_description
1 polymer ?
#
loop_
_entity_poly.entity_id
_entity_poly.type
_entity_poly.pdbx_seq_one_letter_code
_entity_poly.pdbx_strand_id
1 'polypeptide(L)'
;MNNIRATLATVWRIAAPYFRSEDRLAGWTLLAAVIVIELSLVGIDVLLNQWRNRFYNALQERNWDTFVFEIGIFCILAASNVVFVVY
;
A
#
# COMPACT_ATOMS: atom_id res chain seq x y z
N MET A 1 28.38 -20.68 -4.61
CA MET A 1 27.44 -19.60 -4.96
C MET A 1 26.04 -20.19 -4.89
N ASN A 2 25.24 -19.79 -3.90
CA ASN A 2 23.91 -20.37 -3.71
C ASN A 2 23.05 -20.11 -4.95
N ASN A 3 22.56 -21.17 -5.59
CA ASN A 3 21.69 -21.07 -6.75
C ASN A 3 20.33 -20.54 -6.29
N ILE A 4 20.13 -19.22 -6.32
CA ILE A 4 18.86 -18.53 -6.03
C ILE A 4 17.70 -19.19 -6.79
N ARG A 5 17.96 -19.66 -8.02
CA ARG A 5 16.99 -20.43 -8.83
C ARG A 5 16.55 -21.73 -8.17
N ALA A 6 17.46 -22.49 -7.55
CA ALA A 6 17.14 -23.73 -6.84
C ALA A 6 16.35 -23.45 -5.55
N THR A 7 16.65 -22.34 -4.88
CA THR A 7 15.91 -21.90 -3.68
C THR A 7 14.49 -21.49 -4.04
N LEU A 8 14.32 -20.65 -5.08
CA LEU A 8 13.01 -20.26 -5.61
C LEU A 8 12.20 -21.47 -6.10
N ALA A 9 12.83 -22.42 -6.80
CA ALA A 9 12.18 -23.65 -7.22
C ALA A 9 11.72 -24.50 -6.03
N THR A 10 12.49 -24.52 -4.94
CA THR A 10 12.13 -25.23 -3.71
C THR A 10 10.94 -24.57 -3.01
N VAL A 11 10.97 -23.24 -2.86
CA VAL A 11 9.85 -22.46 -2.30
C VAL A 11 8.59 -22.63 -3.14
N TRP A 12 8.71 -22.55 -4.47
CA TRP A 12 7.60 -22.74 -5.39
C TRP A 12 7.00 -24.14 -5.29
N ARG A 13 7.84 -25.18 -5.16
CA ARG A 13 7.36 -26.56 -4.98
C ARG A 13 6.52 -26.74 -3.71
N ILE A 14 6.84 -26.00 -2.65
CA ILE A 14 6.12 -26.05 -1.37
C ILE A 14 4.85 -25.20 -1.41
N ALA A 15 4.87 -24.04 -2.07
CA ALA A 15 3.73 -23.12 -2.16
C ALA A 15 2.71 -23.49 -3.25
N ALA A 16 3.13 -24.09 -4.36
CA ALA A 16 2.27 -24.42 -5.50
C ALA A 16 1.02 -25.27 -5.18
N PRO A 17 1.04 -26.25 -4.25
CA PRO A 17 -0.14 -27.01 -3.87
C PRO A 17 -1.26 -26.13 -3.27
N TYR A 18 -0.90 -25.06 -2.55
CA TYR A 18 -1.88 -24.14 -1.93
C TYR A 18 -2.73 -23.43 -3.00
N PHE A 19 -2.09 -22.96 -4.08
CA PHE A 19 -2.76 -22.30 -5.21
C PHE A 19 -3.42 -23.25 -6.22
N ARG A 20 -3.20 -24.57 -6.11
CA ARG A 20 -3.74 -25.59 -7.03
C ARG A 20 -4.76 -26.54 -6.39
N SER A 21 -5.01 -26.43 -5.09
CA SER A 21 -5.99 -27.24 -4.33
C SER A 21 -7.44 -26.87 -4.67
N GLU A 22 -8.43 -27.61 -4.14
CA GLU A 22 -9.87 -27.28 -4.27
C GLU A 22 -10.18 -25.85 -3.79
N ASP A 23 -9.47 -25.38 -2.75
CA ASP A 23 -9.56 -24.02 -2.19
C ASP A 23 -8.67 -22.99 -2.90
N ARG A 24 -8.22 -23.28 -4.12
CA ARG A 24 -7.40 -22.37 -4.95
C ARG A 24 -7.91 -20.94 -5.01
N LEU A 25 -9.23 -20.74 -5.00
CA LEU A 25 -9.82 -19.40 -5.01
C LEU A 25 -9.44 -18.61 -3.75
N ALA A 26 -9.51 -19.22 -2.57
CA ALA A 26 -9.12 -18.58 -1.32
C ALA A 26 -7.64 -18.17 -1.32
N GLY A 27 -6.76 -19.03 -1.86
CA GLY A 27 -5.34 -18.74 -1.99
C GLY A 27 -5.05 -17.54 -2.89
N TRP A 28 -5.72 -17.46 -4.05
CA TRP A 28 -5.58 -16.32 -4.96
C TRP A 28 -6.19 -15.04 -4.40
N THR A 29 -7.33 -15.11 -3.71
CA THR A 29 -7.96 -13.93 -3.10
C THR A 29 -7.08 -13.33 -2.00
N LEU A 30 -6.45 -14.17 -1.17
CA LEU A 30 -5.54 -13.70 -0.13
C LEU A 30 -4.28 -13.07 -0.73
N LEU A 31 -3.70 -13.69 -1.76
CA LEU A 31 -2.55 -13.13 -2.46
C LEU A 31 -2.88 -11.77 -3.09
N ALA A 32 -4.02 -11.68 -3.78
CA ALA A 32 -4.47 -10.43 -4.37
C ALA A 32 -4.74 -9.35 -3.31
N ALA A 33 -5.36 -9.71 -2.19
CA ALA A 33 -5.62 -8.80 -1.09
C ALA A 33 -4.32 -8.19 -0.54
N VAL A 34 -3.31 -9.03 -0.25
CA VAL A 34 -2.00 -8.56 0.24
C VAL A 34 -1.35 -7.62 -0.78
N ILE A 35 -1.33 -7.99 -2.06
CA ILE A 35 -0.75 -7.13 -3.10
C ILE A 35 -1.47 -5.77 -3.16
N VAL A 36 -2.80 -5.76 -3.08
CA VAL A 36 -3.59 -4.52 -3.11
C VAL A 36 -3.30 -3.67 -1.88
N ILE A 37 -3.20 -4.26 -0.68
CA ILE A 37 -2.87 -3.54 0.56
C ILE A 37 -1.49 -2.89 0.45
N GLU A 38 -0.47 -3.64 0.04
CA GLU A 38 0.90 -3.15 -0.12
C GLU A 38 0.99 -2.01 -1.15
N LEU A 39 0.33 -2.17 -2.31
CA LEU A 39 0.27 -1.11 -3.31
C LEU A 39 -0.49 0.11 -2.80
N SER A 40 -1.53 -0.08 -1.99
CA SER A 40 -2.29 1.02 -1.39
C SER A 40 -1.44 1.80 -0.38
N LEU A 41 -0.63 1.11 0.44
CA LEU A 41 0.30 1.75 1.38
C LEU A 41 1.31 2.65 0.64
N VAL A 42 1.99 2.12 -0.38
CA VAL A 42 2.91 2.91 -1.20
C VAL A 42 2.18 4.05 -1.92
N GLY A 43 0.95 3.82 -2.38
CA GLY A 43 0.10 4.86 -2.96
C GLY A 43 -0.19 6.00 -1.97
N ILE A 44 -0.50 5.67 -0.72
CA ILE A 44 -0.73 6.66 0.34
C ILE A 44 0.56 7.45 0.62
N ASP A 45 1.73 6.80 0.65
CA ASP A 45 3.00 7.50 0.84
C ASP A 45 3.26 8.54 -0.25
N VAL A 46 2.97 8.19 -1.52
CA VAL A 46 3.06 9.13 -2.64
C VAL A 46 2.06 10.28 -2.48
N LEU A 47 0.81 9.99 -2.10
CA LEU A 47 -0.21 11.01 -1.87
C LEU A 47 0.16 11.96 -0.73
N LEU A 48 0.72 11.44 0.37
CA LEU A 48 1.24 12.24 1.49
C LEU A 48 2.41 13.12 1.05
N ASN A 49 3.30 12.61 0.19
CA ASN A 49 4.39 13.40 -0.34
C ASN A 49 3.88 14.56 -1.23
N GLN A 50 2.88 14.33 -2.07
CA GLN A 50 2.24 15.38 -2.87
C GLN A 50 1.47 16.37 -2.01
N TRP A 51 0.73 15.88 -1.02
CA TRP A 51 0.02 16.69 -0.03
C TRP A 51 0.98 17.64 0.69
N ARG A 52 2.15 17.15 1.11
CA ARG A 52 3.17 17.95 1.79
C ARG A 52 3.59 19.15 0.94
N ASN A 53 3.80 18.96 -0.36
CA ASN A 53 4.12 20.07 -1.27
C ASN A 53 2.97 21.09 -1.35
N ARG A 54 1.72 20.64 -1.52
CA ARG A 54 0.56 21.55 -1.60
C ARG A 54 0.35 22.32 -0.31
N PHE A 55 0.50 21.67 0.83
CA PHE A 55 0.39 22.28 2.15
C PHE A 55 1.44 23.38 2.37
N TYR A 56 2.71 23.11 2.04
CA TYR A 56 3.76 24.12 2.16
C TYR A 56 3.57 25.28 1.17
N ASN A 57 3.09 25.01 -0.05
CA ASN A 57 2.76 26.08 -1.01
C ASN A 57 1.63 26.97 -0.46
N ALA A 58 0.58 26.39 0.12
CA ALA A 58 -0.52 27.14 0.72
C ALA A 58 -0.04 28.06 1.86
N LEU A 59 0.89 27.58 2.68
CA LEU A 59 1.54 28.39 3.72
C LEU A 59 2.37 29.54 3.12
N GLN A 60 3.15 29.26 2.07
CA GLN A 60 3.99 30.25 1.41
C GLN A 60 3.16 31.37 0.77
N GLU A 61 2.06 31.02 0.12
CA GLU A 61 1.12 31.96 -0.51
C GLU A 61 0.18 32.64 0.49
N ARG A 62 0.23 32.25 1.78
CA ARG A 62 -0.71 32.67 2.83
C ARG A 62 -2.17 32.44 2.45
N ASN A 63 -2.44 31.34 1.74
CA ASN A 63 -3.77 30.96 1.31
C ASN A 63 -4.47 30.17 2.41
N TRP A 64 -5.34 30.86 3.17
CA TRP A 64 -6.05 30.28 4.31
C TRP A 64 -7.04 29.17 3.91
N ASP A 65 -7.76 29.35 2.80
CA ASP A 65 -8.78 28.41 2.35
C ASP A 65 -8.15 27.07 1.96
N THR A 66 -7.07 27.11 1.17
CA THR A 66 -6.33 25.91 0.78
C THR A 66 -5.68 25.25 1.99
N PHE A 67 -5.14 26.02 2.94
CA PHE A 67 -4.54 25.48 4.14
C PHE A 67 -5.52 24.64 4.97
N VAL A 68 -6.72 25.17 5.26
CA VAL A 68 -7.76 24.44 6.02
C VAL A 68 -8.25 23.23 5.25
N PHE A 69 -8.41 23.35 3.93
CA PHE A 69 -8.80 22.22 3.08
C PHE A 69 -7.76 21.09 3.12
N GLU A 70 -6.46 21.40 3.00
CA GLU A 70 -5.40 20.40 3.06
C GLU A 70 -5.31 19.73 4.43
N ILE A 71 -5.67 20.40 5.55
CA ILE A 71 -5.81 19.71 6.85
C ILE A 71 -6.88 18.61 6.79
N GLY A 72 -8.01 18.87 6.15
CA GLY A 72 -9.05 17.85 5.94
C GLY A 72 -8.55 16.68 5.10
N ILE A 73 -7.83 16.96 4.01
CA ILE A 73 -7.21 15.92 3.16
C ILE A 73 -6.21 15.09 3.97
N PHE A 74 -5.41 15.73 4.83
CA PHE A 74 -4.48 15.02 5.71
C PHE A 74 -5.20 14.04 6.63
N CYS A 75 -6.31 14.47 7.27
CA CYS A 75 -7.08 13.59 8.13
C CYS A 75 -7.60 12.35 7.39
N ILE A 76 -8.05 12.49 6.14
CA ILE A 76 -8.52 11.37 5.31
C ILE A 76 -7.35 10.43 4.96
N LEU A 77 -6.21 10.98 4.54
CA LEU A 77 -5.02 10.19 4.21
C LEU A 77 -4.48 9.45 5.44
N ALA A 78 -4.41 10.12 6.59
CA ALA A 78 -3.97 9.54 7.85
C ALA A 78 -4.92 8.43 8.33
N ALA A 79 -6.24 8.66 8.29
CA ALA A 79 -7.23 7.65 8.64
C ALA A 79 -7.13 6.42 7.71
N SER A 80 -7.01 6.64 6.40
CA SER A 80 -6.82 5.56 5.44
C SER A 80 -5.54 4.77 5.73
N ASN A 81 -4.43 5.45 6.00
CA ASN A 81 -3.16 4.80 6.33
C ASN A 81 -3.29 3.91 7.57
N VAL A 82 -3.94 4.40 8.63
CA VAL A 82 -4.17 3.60 9.85
C VAL A 82 -4.96 2.33 9.54
N VAL A 83 -6.00 2.39 8.68
CA VAL A 83 -6.76 1.20 8.30
C VAL A 83 -5.85 0.17 7.61
N PHE A 84 -5.05 0.58 6.63
CA PHE A 84 -4.18 -0.35 5.88
C PHE A 84 -2.95 -0.84 6.66
N VAL A 85 -2.49 -0.10 7.67
CA VAL A 85 -1.35 -0.52 8.50
C VAL A 85 -1.79 -1.53 9.57
N VAL A 86 -3.04 -1.43 10.04
CA VAL A 86 -3.58 -2.31 11.10
C VAL A 86 -4.09 -3.64 10.56
N TYR A 87 -4.60 -3.68 9.32
CA TYR A 87 -5.23 -4.85 8.68
C TYR A 87 -4.52 -5.27 7.40
#